data_AF-A0A7C7QWD2-F1
#
_entry.id   AF-A0A7C7QWD2-F1
#
_cell.length_a   1.000
_cell.length_b   1.000
_cell.length_c   1.000
_cell.angle_alpha   90.00
_cell.angle_beta   90.00
_cell.angle_gamma   90.00
#
_symmetry.space_group_name_H-M   'P 1'
#
loop_
_entity.id
_entity.type
_entity.pdbx_description
1 polymer ?
#
loop_
_entity_poly.entity_id
_entity_poly.type
_entity_poly.pdbx_seq_one_letter_code
_entity_poly.pdbx_strand_id
1 'polypeptide(L)' 'SRLGVDWHGTSSDGQVTVEPVFCLGLCACGPAAMVNGQVRGRVTADALVAEVAQ' A
#
# COMPACT_ATOMS: atom_id res chain seq x y z
N SER A 1 2.70 -1.37 13.31
CA SER A 1 2.74 -1.25 11.84
C SER A 1 4.12 -0.75 11.41
N ARG A 2 4.63 -1.12 10.23
CA ARG A 2 6.00 -0.73 9.79
C ARG A 2 6.15 0.76 9.49
N LEU A 3 5.04 1.42 9.14
CA LEU A 3 4.97 2.84 8.80
C LEU A 3 4.40 3.71 9.95
N GLY A 4 4.11 3.12 11.11
CA GLY A 4 3.55 3.85 12.26
C GLY A 4 2.17 4.47 12.00
N VAL A 5 1.45 4.01 10.97
CA VAL A 5 0.14 4.54 10.54
C VAL A 5 -0.93 3.45 10.65
N ASP A 6 -2.16 3.87 10.94
CA ASP A 6 -3.37 3.04 10.96
C ASP A 6 -4.16 3.16 9.65
N TRP A 7 -5.20 2.34 9.48
CA TRP A 7 -6.12 2.44 8.34
C TRP A 7 -6.76 3.82 8.27
N HIS A 8 -6.88 4.36 7.05
CA HIS A 8 -7.34 5.73 6.77
C HIS A 8 -6.45 6.83 7.39
N GLY A 9 -5.26 6.48 7.89
CA GLY A 9 -4.30 7.42 8.44
C GLY A 9 -3.26 7.87 7.43
N THR A 10 -2.60 8.97 7.76
CA THR A 10 -1.36 9.44 7.11
C THR A 10 -0.23 9.35 8.12
N SER A 11 0.97 8.94 7.67
CA SER A 11 2.17 8.88 8.50
C SER A 11 2.52 10.24 9.09
N SER A 12 3.24 10.26 10.21
CA SER A 12 3.58 11.50 10.93
C SER A 12 4.42 12.49 10.12
N ASP A 13 5.15 12.00 9.12
CA ASP A 13 5.94 12.81 8.18
C ASP A 13 5.12 13.30 6.98
N GLY A 14 3.85 12.89 6.85
CA GLY A 14 2.95 13.31 5.78
C GLY A 14 3.15 12.58 4.44
N GLN A 15 4.09 11.64 4.35
CA GLN A 15 4.52 11.08 3.06
C GLN A 15 3.68 9.90 2.59
N VAL A 16 3.07 9.15 3.52
CA VAL A 16 2.31 7.94 3.19
C VAL A 16 0.92 7.98 3.80
N THR A 17 -0.10 7.85 2.95
CA THR A 17 -1.49 7.66 3.36
C THR A 17 -1.92 6.23 3.05
N VAL A 18 -2.50 5.54 4.03
CA VAL A 18 -2.95 4.16 3.88
C VAL A 18 -4.46 4.12 3.77
N GLU A 19 -4.96 3.81 2.58
CA GLU A 19 -6.38 3.67 2.31
C GLU A 19 -6.75 2.22 1.97
N PRO A 20 -7.82 1.67 2.55
CA PRO A 20 -8.37 0.40 2.11
C PRO A 20 -9.12 0.59 0.78
N VAL A 21 -9.02 -0.41 -0.10
CA VAL A 21 -9.73 -0.43 -1.37
C VAL A 21 -10.48 -1.75 -1.54
N PHE A 22 -11.73 -1.67 -1.98
CA PHE A 22 -12.52 -2.85 -2.30
C PHE A 22 -12.26 -3.27 -3.75
N CYS A 23 -11.46 -4.32 -3.90
CA CYS A 23 -11.08 -4.93 -5.18
C CYS A 23 -10.25 -4.01 -6.11
N LEU A 24 -9.14 -4.55 -6.61
CA LEU A 24 -8.30 -3.91 -7.64
C LEU A 24 -8.35 -4.68 -8.98
N GLY A 25 -9.31 -5.61 -9.15
CA GLY A 25 -9.40 -6.47 -10.33
C GLY A 25 -8.25 -7.48 -10.48
N LEU A 26 -7.38 -7.61 -9.46
CA LEU A 26 -6.19 -8.46 -9.47
C LEU A 26 -6.42 -9.80 -8.74
N CYS A 27 -7.61 -10.40 -8.84
CA CYS A 27 -7.98 -11.59 -8.06
C CYS A 27 -6.99 -12.76 -8.22
N ALA A 28 -6.53 -13.02 -9.45
CA ALA A 28 -5.53 -14.07 -9.73
C ALA A 28 -4.09 -13.70 -9.32
N CYS A 29 -3.86 -12.44 -8.99
CA CYS A 29 -2.55 -11.87 -8.65
C CYS A 29 -2.57 -11.26 -7.23
N GLY A 30 -3.48 -11.68 -6.35
CA GLY A 30 -3.48 -11.27 -4.95
C GLY A 30 -2.23 -11.79 -4.21
N PRO A 31 -1.77 -11.11 -3.13
CA PRO A 31 -2.22 -9.83 -2.59
C PRO A 31 -1.98 -8.66 -3.55
N ALA A 32 -2.81 -7.62 -3.49
CA ALA A 32 -2.73 -6.47 -4.38
C ALA A 32 -2.80 -5.14 -3.62
N ALA A 33 -2.11 -4.14 -4.14
CA ALA A 33 -2.11 -2.77 -3.63
C ALA A 33 -2.03 -1.78 -4.80
N MET A 34 -2.34 -0.51 -4.54
CA MET A 34 -2.14 0.58 -5.49
C MET A 34 -1.26 1.64 -4.83
N VAL A 35 -0.17 2.01 -5.49
CA VAL A 35 0.76 3.04 -5.03
C VAL A 35 0.77 4.15 -6.08
N ASN A 36 0.40 5.36 -5.69
CA ASN A 36 0.35 6.54 -6.57
C ASN A 36 -0.40 6.29 -7.90
N GLY A 37 -1.55 5.59 -7.82
CA GLY A 37 -2.39 5.27 -8.97
C GLY A 37 -1.92 4.06 -9.80
N GLN A 38 -0.79 3.45 -9.47
CA GLN A 38 -0.28 2.26 -10.15
C GLN A 38 -0.58 1.00 -9.35
N VAL A 39 -1.21 0.02 -10.01
CA VAL A 39 -1.54 -1.26 -9.39
C VAL A 39 -0.33 -2.20 -9.33
N ARG A 40 -0.24 -2.93 -8.21
CA ARG A 40 0.79 -3.93 -7.92
C ARG A 40 0.09 -5.22 -7.52
N GLY A 41 0.44 -6.33 -8.18
CA GLY A 41 0.01 -7.67 -7.81
C GLY A 41 1.15 -8.47 -7.18
N ARG A 42 0.81 -9.54 -6.46
CA ARG A 42 1.74 -10.45 -5.76
C ARG A 42 2.67 -9.70 -4.80
N VAL A 43 2.14 -8.67 -4.14
CA VAL A 43 2.93 -7.81 -3.26
C VAL A 43 3.25 -8.49 -1.94
N THR A 44 4.37 -8.09 -1.33
CA THR A 44 4.71 -8.38 0.07
C THR A 44 4.77 -7.08 0.85
N ALA A 45 4.67 -7.16 2.18
CA ALA A 45 4.81 -5.98 3.04
C ALA A 45 6.20 -5.32 2.90
N ASP A 46 7.26 -6.09 2.68
CA ASP A 46 8.63 -5.56 2.49
C ASP A 46 8.75 -4.78 1.18
N ALA A 47 8.21 -5.33 0.09
CA ALA A 47 8.24 -4.67 -1.20
C ALA A 47 7.46 -3.34 -1.18
N LEU A 48 6.28 -3.31 -0.55
CA LEU A 48 5.49 -2.09 -0.44
C LEU A 48 6.18 -1.01 0.39
N VAL A 49 6.75 -1.37 1.55
CA VAL A 49 7.47 -0.40 2.38
C VAL A 49 8.69 0.16 1.64
N ALA A 50 9.42 -0.69 0.91
CA ALA A 50 10.55 -0.22 0.10
C ALA A 50 10.11 0.68 -1.07
N GLU A 51 8.93 0.47 -1.65
CA GLU A 51 8.40 1.30 -2.74
C GLU A 51 7.95 2.67 -2.24
N VAL A 52 7.28 2.76 -1.08
CA VAL A 52 6.74 4.03 -0.55
C VAL A 52 7.73 4.86 0.27
N ALA A 53 8.92 4.32 0.56
CA ALA A 53 9.98 5.02 1.29
C ALA A 53 10.93 5.82 0.37
N GLN A 54 10.67 5.85 -0.94
CA GLN A 54 11.42 6.59 -1.95
C GLN A 54 10.88 8.01 -2.10
#